data_AF-A0A5M8RFW1-F1
#
_entry.id   AF-A0A5M8RFW1-F1
#
_cell.length_a   1.000
_cell.length_b   1.000
_cell.length_c   1.000
_cell.angle_alpha   90.00
_cell.angle_beta   90.00
_cell.angle_gamma   90.00
#
_symmetry.space_group_name_H-M   'P 1'
#
loop_
_entity.id
_entity.type
_entity.pdbx_description
1 polymer ?
#
loop_
_entity_poly.entity_id
_entity_poly.type
_entity_poly.pdbx_seq_one_letter_code
_entity_poly.pdbx_strand_id
1 'polypeptide(L)'
;MILKWAENKEKDKLMNELNTFIGNLTSERDSLAEKLRNFNKDEEISKLLKENENLRINSLHSLSEKEREESDAFREEHWKKCKGNTSYLLTGAGIGTRVEVICSKCKIKKDITDISVW
;
A
#
# COMPACT_ATOMS: atom_id res chain seq x y z
N MET A 1 30.58 30.38 -49.41
CA MET A 1 29.11 30.20 -49.51
C MET A 1 28.66 28.92 -48.82
N ILE A 2 29.33 27.78 -49.03
CA ILE A 2 29.01 26.48 -48.38
C ILE A 2 29.16 26.51 -46.85
N LEU A 3 30.20 27.17 -46.32
CA LEU A 3 30.44 27.28 -44.86
C LEU A 3 29.30 28.02 -44.14
N LYS A 4 28.88 29.19 -44.64
CA LYS A 4 27.73 29.95 -44.10
C LYS A 4 26.42 29.16 -44.15
N TRP A 5 26.23 28.31 -45.17
CA TRP A 5 25.05 27.46 -45.27
C TRP A 5 25.06 26.34 -44.23
N ALA A 6 26.23 25.73 -43.99
CA ALA A 6 26.39 24.70 -42.96
C ALA A 6 26.18 25.28 -41.54
N GLU A 7 26.75 26.45 -41.26
CA GLU A 7 26.56 27.16 -39.97
C GLU A 7 25.10 27.52 -39.72
N ASN A 8 24.38 28.04 -40.73
CA ASN A 8 22.96 28.34 -40.60
C ASN A 8 22.12 27.09 -40.35
N LYS A 9 22.42 25.99 -41.04
CA LYS A 9 21.71 24.71 -40.85
C LYS A 9 21.90 24.14 -39.44
N GLU A 10 23.10 24.26 -38.88
CA GLU A 10 23.40 23.82 -37.52
C GLU A 10 22.72 24.70 -36.48
N LYS A 11 22.70 26.02 -36.69
CA LYS A 11 21.95 26.97 -35.87
C LYS A 11 20.45 26.68 -35.86
N ASP A 12 19.85 26.41 -37.01
CA ASP A 12 18.42 26.08 -37.12
C ASP A 12 18.09 24.77 -36.40
N LYS A 13 18.99 23.78 -36.47
CA LYS A 13 18.85 22.52 -35.73
C LYS A 13 18.86 22.75 -34.22
N LEU A 14 19.85 23.50 -33.72
CA LEU A 14 19.97 23.82 -32.29
C LEU A 14 18.76 24.62 -31.78
N MET A 15 18.25 25.56 -32.58
CA MET A 15 17.05 26.32 -32.22
C MET A 15 15.80 25.42 -32.15
N ASN A 16 15.65 24.46 -33.04
CA ASN A 16 14.53 23.51 -33.01
C ASN A 16 14.60 22.57 -31.80
N GLU A 17 15.80 22.09 -31.46
CA GLU A 17 16.03 21.28 -30.26
C GLU A 17 15.73 22.10 -28.99
N LEU A 18 16.18 23.35 -28.91
CA LEU A 18 15.90 24.26 -27.81
C LEU A 18 14.41 24.56 -27.67
N ASN A 19 13.71 24.84 -28.76
CA ASN A 19 12.27 25.08 -28.76
C ASN A 19 11.49 23.85 -28.29
N THR A 20 11.92 22.66 -28.71
CA THR A 20 11.33 21.40 -28.26
C THR A 20 11.55 21.18 -26.76
N PHE A 21 12.76 21.44 -26.27
CA PHE A 21 13.09 21.34 -24.85
C PHE A 21 12.27 22.31 -23.99
N ILE A 22 12.15 23.57 -24.42
CA ILE A 22 11.32 24.58 -23.74
C ILE A 22 9.85 24.15 -23.76
N GLY A 23 9.35 23.64 -24.89
CA GLY A 23 7.99 23.11 -25.01
C GLY A 23 7.71 22.01 -24.00
N ASN A 24 8.64 21.05 -23.87
CA ASN A 24 8.53 19.96 -22.91
C ASN A 24 8.53 20.46 -21.47
N LEU A 25 9.47 21.36 -21.10
CA LEU A 25 9.52 21.96 -19.76
C LEU A 25 8.24 22.73 -19.41
N THR A 26 7.68 23.43 -20.39
CA THR A 26 6.43 24.18 -20.23
C THR A 26 5.27 23.22 -19.96
N SER A 27 5.18 22.12 -20.72
CA SER A 27 4.16 21.09 -20.53
C SER A 27 4.30 20.38 -19.17
N GLU A 28 5.52 20.07 -18.74
CA GLU A 28 5.78 19.45 -17.43
C GLU A 28 5.37 20.38 -16.29
N ARG A 29 5.75 21.65 -16.37
CA ARG A 29 5.33 22.68 -15.40
C ARG A 29 3.81 22.75 -15.32
N ASP A 30 3.12 22.78 -16.45
CA ASP A 30 1.66 22.90 -16.48
C ASP A 30 0.98 21.67 -15.87
N SER A 31 1.47 20.47 -16.19
CA SER A 31 1.01 19.23 -15.58
C SER A 31 1.24 19.21 -14.07
N LEU A 32 2.40 19.64 -13.59
CA LEU A 32 2.70 19.70 -12.16
C LEU A 32 1.86 20.75 -11.43
N ALA A 33 1.65 21.91 -12.05
CA ALA A 33 0.80 22.97 -11.49
C ALA A 33 -0.67 22.54 -11.43
N GLU A 34 -1.15 21.76 -12.40
CA GLU A 34 -2.48 21.15 -12.36
C GLU A 34 -2.58 20.08 -11.25
N LYS A 35 -1.61 19.17 -11.17
CA LYS A 35 -1.53 18.19 -10.08
C LYS A 35 -1.55 18.86 -8.72
N LEU A 36 -0.76 19.91 -8.52
CA LEU A 36 -0.70 20.65 -7.26
C LEU A 36 -2.02 21.36 -6.95
N ARG A 37 -2.68 21.97 -7.96
CA ARG A 37 -3.99 22.61 -7.79
C ARG A 37 -5.08 21.61 -7.39
N ASN A 38 -5.02 20.40 -7.93
CA ASN A 38 -5.98 19.33 -7.65
C ASN A 38 -5.57 18.44 -6.47
N PHE A 39 -4.41 18.70 -5.86
CA PHE A 39 -3.90 17.89 -4.77
C PHE A 39 -4.60 18.26 -3.47
N ASN A 40 -5.64 17.49 -3.14
CA ASN A 40 -6.35 17.61 -1.88
C ASN A 40 -6.04 16.40 -0.98
N LYS A 41 -4.93 16.49 -0.26
CA LYS A 41 -4.52 15.46 0.72
C LYS A 41 -5.62 15.14 1.72
N ASP A 42 -6.38 16.15 2.15
CA ASP A 42 -7.38 15.98 3.20
C ASP A 42 -8.58 15.16 2.72
N GLU A 43 -8.98 15.31 1.46
CA GLU A 43 -10.02 14.49 0.83
C GLU A 43 -9.57 13.04 0.67
N GLU A 44 -8.32 12.82 0.22
CA GLU A 44 -7.76 11.48 0.09
C GLU A 44 -7.62 10.79 1.46
N ILE A 45 -7.13 11.50 2.48
CA ILE A 45 -7.08 11.01 3.85
C ILE A 45 -8.49 10.69 4.36
N SER A 46 -9.47 11.57 4.13
CA SER A 46 -10.85 11.34 4.54
C SER A 46 -11.44 10.08 3.90
N LYS A 47 -11.19 9.88 2.60
CA LYS A 47 -11.62 8.70 1.86
C LYS A 47 -10.99 7.42 2.43
N LEU A 48 -9.67 7.44 2.68
CA LEU A 48 -8.95 6.30 3.25
C LEU A 48 -9.42 5.97 4.68
N LEU A 49 -9.67 6.98 5.51
CA LEU A 49 -10.22 6.79 6.85
C LEU A 49 -11.60 6.14 6.81
N LYS A 50 -12.48 6.59 5.90
CA LYS A 50 -13.80 6.01 5.71
C LYS A 50 -13.74 4.57 5.24
N GLU A 51 -12.80 4.25 4.34
CA GLU A 51 -12.57 2.89 3.87
C GLU A 51 -12.03 1.99 4.99
N ASN A 52 -11.10 2.49 5.82
CA ASN A 52 -10.59 1.77 6.98
C ASN A 52 -11.69 1.45 8.00
N GLU A 53 -12.55 2.43 8.27
CA GLU A 53 -13.70 2.23 9.17
C GLU A 53 -14.70 1.22 8.60
N ASN A 54 -15.00 1.30 7.30
CA ASN A 54 -15.84 0.31 6.64
C ASN A 54 -15.24 -1.10 6.74
N LEU A 55 -13.93 -1.26 6.58
CA LEU A 55 -13.26 -2.55 6.74
C LEU A 55 -13.35 -3.06 8.19
N ARG A 56 -13.23 -2.17 9.17
CA ARG A 56 -13.39 -2.53 10.59
C ARG A 56 -14.80 -2.99 10.92
N ILE A 57 -15.83 -2.26 10.49
CA ILE A 57 -17.23 -2.58 10.76
C ILE A 57 -17.66 -3.87 10.06
N ASN A 58 -17.17 -4.12 8.84
CA ASN A 58 -17.57 -5.29 8.04
C ASN A 58 -16.70 -6.53 8.26
N SER A 59 -15.63 -6.44 9.06
CA SER A 59 -14.81 -7.59 9.44
C SER A 59 -15.34 -8.24 10.72
N LEU A 60 -15.25 -9.57 10.81
CA LEU A 60 -15.53 -10.28 12.07
C LEU A 60 -14.48 -9.97 13.14
N HIS A 61 -13.23 -9.77 12.75
CA HIS A 61 -12.12 -9.37 13.62
C HIS A 61 -10.95 -8.87 12.76
N SER A 62 -10.26 -7.84 13.22
CA SER A 62 -9.00 -7.39 12.60
C SER A 62 -7.87 -7.67 13.57
N LEU A 63 -6.93 -8.55 13.18
CA LEU A 63 -5.83 -8.94 14.05
C LEU A 63 -4.96 -7.73 14.39
N SER A 64 -4.58 -7.61 15.66
CA SER A 64 -3.51 -6.70 16.07
C SER A 64 -2.16 -7.11 15.43
N GLU A 65 -1.16 -6.22 15.48
CA GLU A 65 0.18 -6.55 15.01
C GLU A 65 0.75 -7.77 15.75
N LYS A 66 0.58 -7.81 17.07
CA LYS A 66 0.99 -8.94 17.91
C LYS A 66 0.25 -10.23 17.53
N GLU A 67 -1.08 -10.18 17.40
CA GLU A 67 -1.89 -11.33 16.98
C GLU A 67 -1.44 -11.87 15.61
N ARG A 68 -1.15 -10.97 14.66
CA ARG A 68 -0.66 -11.33 13.33
C ARG A 68 0.71 -12.02 13.39
N GLU A 69 1.67 -11.44 14.10
CA GLU A 69 3.02 -12.01 14.27
C GLU A 69 2.96 -13.40 14.92
N GLU A 70 2.16 -13.55 15.97
CA GLU A 70 1.99 -14.84 16.65
C GLU A 70 1.31 -15.89 15.76
N SER A 71 0.35 -15.48 14.94
CA SER A 71 -0.30 -16.37 13.97
C SER A 71 0.64 -16.79 12.83
N ASP A 72 1.46 -15.86 12.31
CA ASP A 72 2.43 -16.15 11.27
C ASP A 72 3.50 -17.13 11.78
N ALA A 73 4.03 -16.92 12.98
CA ALA A 73 4.96 -17.84 13.62
C ALA A 73 4.34 -19.24 13.80
N PHE A 74 3.09 -19.32 14.26
CA PHE A 74 2.35 -20.57 14.38
C PHE A 74 2.19 -21.26 13.01
N ARG A 75 1.79 -20.52 11.97
CA ARG A 75 1.62 -21.04 10.61
C ARG A 75 2.93 -21.59 10.05
N GLU A 76 4.04 -20.87 10.22
CA GLU A 76 5.35 -21.31 9.74
C GLU A 76 5.84 -22.59 10.42
N GLU A 77 5.71 -22.64 11.75
CA GLU A 77 6.06 -23.82 12.55
C GLU A 77 5.24 -25.04 12.07
N HIS A 78 3.93 -24.88 11.94
CA HIS A 78 3.03 -25.98 11.57
C HIS A 78 3.18 -26.38 10.09
N TRP A 79 3.54 -25.45 9.21
CA TRP A 79 3.89 -25.77 7.83
C TRP A 79 5.17 -26.63 7.75
N LYS A 80 6.17 -26.36 8.60
CA LYS A 80 7.40 -27.17 8.66
C LYS A 80 7.15 -28.54 9.30
N LYS A 81 6.43 -28.60 10.42
CA LYS A 81 6.21 -29.83 11.20
C LYS A 81 5.21 -30.79 10.56
N CYS A 82 4.07 -30.27 10.10
CA CYS A 82 2.96 -31.13 9.70
C CYS A 82 2.36 -30.79 8.34
N LYS A 83 2.73 -29.67 7.69
CA LYS A 83 2.11 -29.20 6.43
C LYS A 83 0.60 -28.96 6.59
N GLY A 84 0.19 -28.50 7.77
CA GLY A 84 -1.21 -28.15 8.06
C GLY A 84 -1.49 -26.70 7.72
N ASN A 85 -2.74 -26.41 7.36
CA ASN A 85 -3.25 -25.04 7.25
C ASN A 85 -3.70 -24.54 8.63
N THR A 86 -4.03 -23.25 8.73
CA THR A 86 -4.53 -22.64 9.95
C THR A 86 -5.99 -22.22 9.81
N SER A 87 -6.73 -22.30 10.92
CA SER A 87 -8.09 -21.77 11.07
C SER A 87 -8.16 -20.95 12.36
N TYR A 88 -9.03 -19.96 12.41
CA TYR A 88 -9.22 -19.13 13.60
C TYR A 88 -10.52 -19.45 14.31
N LEU A 89 -10.49 -19.42 15.64
CA LEU A 89 -11.68 -19.39 16.48
C LEU A 89 -11.74 -18.01 17.15
N LEU A 90 -12.79 -17.27 16.81
CA LEU A 90 -13.07 -15.95 17.37
C LEU A 90 -14.19 -16.12 18.41
N THR A 91 -13.91 -15.70 19.64
CA THR A 91 -14.89 -15.75 20.73
C THR A 91 -15.10 -14.34 21.28
N GLY A 92 -16.31 -13.81 21.13
CA GLY A 92 -16.68 -12.53 21.73
C GLY A 92 -16.59 -12.60 23.25
N ALA A 93 -15.76 -11.75 23.84
CA ALA A 93 -15.75 -11.41 25.26
C ALA A 93 -16.43 -10.06 25.43
N GLY A 94 -17.08 -9.78 26.56
CA GLY A 94 -17.86 -8.53 26.72
C GLY A 94 -17.08 -7.23 26.48
N ILE A 95 -15.76 -7.27 26.47
CA ILE A 95 -14.84 -6.14 26.26
C ILE A 95 -13.94 -6.29 25.01
N GLY A 96 -14.09 -7.35 24.22
CA GLY A 96 -13.21 -7.59 23.06
C GLY A 96 -13.41 -8.95 22.42
N THR A 97 -12.47 -9.38 21.57
CA THR A 97 -12.55 -10.67 20.89
C THR A 97 -11.34 -11.51 21.23
N ARG A 98 -11.56 -12.66 21.87
CA ARG A 98 -10.52 -13.67 22.09
C ARG A 98 -10.24 -14.39 20.77
N VAL A 99 -8.97 -14.56 20.43
CA VAL A 99 -8.51 -15.13 19.17
C VAL A 99 -7.65 -16.36 19.43
N GLU A 100 -8.06 -17.50 18.89
CA GLU A 100 -7.25 -18.73 18.88
C GLU A 100 -6.91 -19.14 17.45
N VAL A 101 -5.64 -19.44 17.19
CA VAL A 101 -5.20 -20.06 15.93
C VAL A 101 -5.09 -21.57 16.10
N ILE A 102 -5.61 -22.32 15.13
CA ILE A 102 -5.77 -23.78 15.20
C ILE A 102 -5.15 -24.40 13.95
N CYS A 103 -4.30 -25.40 14.13
CA CYS A 103 -3.78 -26.17 13.00
C CYS A 103 -4.83 -27.18 12.50
N SER A 104 -5.12 -27.17 11.20
CA SER A 104 -6.12 -28.05 10.58
C SER A 104 -5.72 -29.54 10.62
N LYS A 105 -4.43 -29.85 10.72
CA LYS A 105 -3.91 -31.22 10.68
C LYS A 105 -3.69 -31.83 12.05
N CYS A 106 -2.83 -31.24 12.87
CA CYS A 106 -2.51 -31.79 14.20
C CYS A 106 -3.43 -31.28 15.32
N LYS A 107 -4.38 -30.37 15.00
CA LYS A 107 -5.40 -29.84 15.92
C LYS A 107 -4.87 -29.09 17.15
N ILE A 108 -3.57 -28.82 17.21
CA ILE A 108 -2.97 -27.92 18.21
C ILE A 108 -3.61 -26.54 18.07
N LYS A 109 -3.91 -25.92 19.21
CA LYS A 109 -4.48 -24.59 19.33
C LYS A 109 -3.50 -23.70 20.08
N LYS A 110 -3.42 -22.44 19.70
CA LYS A 110 -2.68 -21.41 20.41
C LYS A 110 -3.58 -20.20 20.59
N ASP A 111 -3.71 -19.73 21.82
CA ASP A 111 -4.31 -18.44 22.11
C ASP A 111 -3.32 -17.34 21.72
N ILE A 112 -3.74 -16.42 20.88
CA ILE A 112 -2.93 -15.30 20.38
C ILE A 112 -3.50 -13.95 20.80
N THR A 113 -4.53 -13.94 21.65
CA THR A 113 -5.29 -12.74 22.02
C THR A 113 -4.40 -11.62 22.51
N ASP A 114 -4.56 -10.44 21.93
CA ASP A 114 -3.90 -9.23 22.38
C ASP A 114 -4.86 -8.35 23.20
N ILE A 115 -4.83 -8.53 24.53
CA ILE A 115 -5.67 -7.78 25.46
C ILE A 115 -5.27 -6.28 25.51
N SER A 116 -4.09 -5.91 25.02
CA SER A 116 -3.62 -4.51 25.09
C SER A 116 -4.34 -3.57 24.12
N VAL A 117 -5.06 -4.11 23.14
CA VAL A 117 -5.81 -3.34 22.13
C VAL A 117 -7.32 -3.35 22.36
N TRP A 118 -7.76 -3.83 23.52
CA TRP A 118 -9.18 -3.87 23.92
C TRP A 118 -9.59 -2.58 24.62
#